data_AF-A0A7X5KPM2-F1
#
_entry.id   AF-A0A7X5KPM2-F1
#
_cell.length_a   1.000
_cell.length_b   1.000
_cell.length_c   1.000
_cell.angle_alpha   90.00
_cell.angle_beta   90.00
_cell.angle_gamma   90.00
#
_symmetry.space_group_name_H-M   'P 1'
#
loop_
_entity.id
_entity.type
_entity.pdbx_description
1 polymer ?
#
loop_
_entity_poly.entity_id
_entity_poly.type
_entity_poly.pdbx_seq_one_letter_code
_entity_poly.pdbx_strand_id
1 'polypeptide(L)' 'MRYVRYGLISILNIFKPSKILIGGGISKEGDYLLNPLREYVYAGDYNKYRVKTKIEAATLFNDAGIIGAALSAAQ' A
#
# COMPACT_ATOMS: atom_id res chain seq x y z
N MET A 1 12.12 6.22 -5.13
CA MET A 1 11.54 4.99 -4.55
C MET A 1 12.28 4.37 -3.36
N ARG A 2 13.56 4.71 -3.08
CA ARG A 2 14.36 4.04 -2.03
C ARG A 2 13.71 4.02 -0.65
N TYR A 3 13.22 5.15 -0.15
CA TYR A 3 12.62 5.21 1.20
C TYR A 3 11.28 4.49 1.28
N VAL A 4 10.40 4.72 0.29
CA VAL A 4 9.07 4.10 0.24
C VAL A 4 9.18 2.57 0.21
N ARG A 5 10.09 1.99 -0.59
CA ARG A 5 10.27 0.54 -0.61
C ARG A 5 10.69 -0.02 0.75
N TYR A 6 11.62 0.63 1.46
CA TYR A 6 12.10 0.12 2.75
C TYR A 6 11.01 0.22 3.82
N GLY A 7 10.26 1.33 3.85
CA GLY A 7 9.11 1.46 4.74
C GLY A 7 8.06 0.38 4.50
N LEU A 8 7.72 0.13 3.22
CA LEU A 8 6.76 -0.91 2.86
C LEU A 8 7.25 -2.32 3.18
N ILE A 9 8.53 -2.62 2.97
CA ILE A 9 9.14 -3.91 3.34
C ILE A 9 9.05 -4.12 4.86
N SER A 10 9.33 -3.10 5.66
CA SER A 10 9.19 -3.18 7.12
C SER A 10 7.75 -3.44 7.54
N ILE A 11 6.78 -2.68 7.01
CA ILE A 11 5.35 -2.89 7.29
C ILE A 11 4.91 -4.29 6.87
N LEU A 12 5.30 -4.73 5.67
CA LEU A 12 4.98 -6.04 5.13
C LEU A 12 5.52 -7.15 6.05
N ASN A 13 6.76 -7.03 6.53
CA ASN A 13 7.39 -8.06 7.35
C ASN A 13 6.92 -8.06 8.82
N ILE A 14 6.55 -6.89 9.37
CA ILE A 14 6.02 -6.78 10.75
C ILE A 14 4.58 -7.29 10.83
N PHE A 15 3.70 -6.81 9.94
CA PHE A 15 2.26 -7.02 10.08
C PHE A 15 1.71 -8.14 9.19
N LYS A 16 2.40 -8.49 8.10
CA LYS A 16 1.92 -9.44 7.07
C LYS A 16 0.45 -9.21 6.71
N PRO A 17 0.05 -7.98 6.30
CA PRO A 17 -1.34 -7.69 6.02
C PRO A 17 -1.80 -8.36 4.72
N SER A 18 -3.11 -8.55 4.57
CA SER A 18 -3.68 -9.05 3.31
C SER A 18 -3.53 -8.04 2.16
N LYS A 19 -3.60 -6.74 2.48
CA LYS A 19 -3.47 -5.63 1.52
C LYS A 19 -2.70 -4.44 2.08
N ILE A 20 -2.02 -3.72 1.20
CA ILE A 20 -1.49 -2.38 1.41
C ILE A 20 -2.06 -1.49 0.31
N LEU A 21 -2.74 -0.41 0.70
CA LEU A 21 -3.33 0.56 -0.23
C LEU A 21 -2.44 1.80 -0.30
N ILE A 22 -2.02 2.17 -1.50
CA ILE A 22 -1.26 3.40 -1.76
C ILE A 22 -2.24 4.49 -2.14
N GLY A 23 -2.38 5.51 -1.30
CA GLY A 23 -3.27 6.66 -1.53
C GLY A 23 -2.54 7.91 -2.01
N GLY A 24 -3.26 9.04 -2.00
CA GLY A 24 -2.76 10.35 -2.40
C GLY A 24 -2.59 10.52 -3.91
N GLY A 25 -2.24 11.74 -4.35
CA GLY A 25 -2.20 12.09 -5.78
C GLY A 25 -1.26 11.21 -6.62
N ILE A 26 -0.13 10.77 -6.06
CA ILE A 26 0.85 9.94 -6.78
C ILE A 26 0.31 8.56 -7.14
N SER A 27 -0.66 8.03 -6.39
CA SER A 27 -1.27 6.72 -6.67
C SER A 27 -2.07 6.69 -7.98
N LYS A 28 -2.41 7.86 -8.55
CA LYS A 28 -3.08 7.99 -9.86
C LYS A 28 -2.23 7.50 -11.03
N GLU A 29 -0.91 7.45 -10.87
CA GLU A 29 0.02 6.85 -11.83
C GLU A 29 -0.22 5.34 -12.02
N GLY A 30 -1.03 4.72 -11.15
CA GLY A 30 -1.48 3.35 -11.32
C GLY A 30 -0.32 2.37 -11.47
N ASP A 31 -0.39 1.53 -12.50
CA ASP A 31 0.61 0.48 -12.71
C ASP A 31 2.01 0.99 -13.07
N TYR A 32 2.14 2.21 -13.60
CA TYR A 32 3.46 2.81 -13.86
C TYR A 32 4.26 2.99 -12.57
N LEU A 33 3.57 3.39 -11.48
CA LEU A 33 4.16 3.49 -10.15
C LEU A 33 4.18 2.14 -9.42
N LEU A 34 3.06 1.40 -9.48
CA LEU A 34 2.84 0.25 -8.62
C LEU A 34 3.63 -0.98 -9.05
N ASN A 35 3.85 -1.20 -10.35
CA ASN A 35 4.62 -2.36 -10.82
C ASN A 35 6.07 -2.35 -10.33
N PRO A 36 6.87 -1.28 -10.55
CA PRO A 36 8.24 -1.25 -10.02
C PRO A 36 8.24 -1.26 -8.48
N LEU A 37 7.25 -0.64 -7.82
CA LEU A 37 7.15 -0.68 -6.37
C LEU A 37 6.89 -2.10 -5.83
N ARG A 38 5.96 -2.84 -6.44
CA ARG A 38 5.69 -4.25 -6.13
C ARG A 38 6.94 -5.09 -6.28
N GLU A 39 7.67 -4.95 -7.39
CA GLU A 39 8.91 -5.68 -7.62
C GLU A 39 9.91 -5.46 -6.48
N TYR A 40 10.20 -4.20 -6.14
CA TYR A 40 11.14 -3.87 -5.06
C TYR A 40 10.68 -4.36 -3.68
N VAL A 41 9.39 -4.24 -3.37
CA VAL A 41 8.86 -4.63 -2.05
C VAL A 41 8.83 -6.15 -1.91
N TYR A 42 8.41 -6.85 -2.95
CA TYR A 42 8.32 -8.31 -2.94
C TYR A 42 9.68 -9.00 -2.95
N ALA A 43 10.72 -8.35 -3.47
CA ALA A 43 12.10 -8.82 -3.31
C ALA A 43 12.55 -8.83 -1.84
N GLY A 44 11.97 -7.97 -0.99
CA GLY A 44 12.25 -7.89 0.45
C GLY A 44 11.28 -8.68 1.34
N ASP A 45 10.36 -9.47 0.76
CA ASP A 45 9.44 -10.29 1.52
C ASP A 45 10.15 -11.51 2.13
N TYR A 46 10.18 -11.57 3.47
CA TYR A 46 10.78 -12.67 4.20
C TYR A 46 10.02 -14.00 4.04
N ASN A 47 8.69 -13.97 3.91
CA ASN A 47 7.86 -15.17 3.93
C ASN A 47 7.30 -15.48 2.54
N LYS A 48 8.00 -16.35 1.82
CA LYS A 48 7.65 -16.76 0.45
C LYS A 48 6.55 -17.83 0.37
N TYR A 49 6.13 -18.41 1.50
CA TYR A 49 5.20 -19.53 1.55
C TYR A 49 3.76 -19.12 1.90
N ARG A 50 3.55 -17.87 2.34
CA ARG A 50 2.23 -17.32 2.61
C ARG A 50 1.64 -16.63 1.38
N VAL A 51 0.33 -16.45 1.40
CA VAL A 51 -0.37 -15.59 0.44
C VAL A 51 0.26 -14.20 0.47
N LYS A 52 0.65 -13.73 -0.71
CA LYS A 52 1.34 -12.46 -0.87
C LYS A 52 0.42 -11.29 -0.53
N THR A 53 0.93 -10.35 0.25
CA THR A 53 0.27 -9.06 0.48
C THR A 53 0.01 -8.35 -0.85
N LYS A 54 -1.24 -7.98 -1.14
CA LYS A 54 -1.57 -7.23 -2.36
C LYS A 54 -1.25 -5.75 -2.16
N ILE A 55 -0.54 -5.16 -3.12
CA ILE A 55 -0.25 -3.72 -3.13
C ILE A 55 -1.08 -3.09 -4.24
N GLU A 56 -2.04 -2.24 -3.89
CA GLU A 56 -3.06 -1.69 -4.79
C GLU A 56 -3.17 -0.16 -4.60
N ALA A 57 -3.66 0.56 -5.62
CA ALA A 57 -4.00 1.98 -5.46
C ALA A 57 -5.30 2.13 -4.66
N ALA A 58 -5.37 3.13 -3.79
CA ALA A 58 -6.62 3.48 -3.13
C ALA A 58 -7.61 4.06 -4.15
N THR A 59 -8.83 3.53 -4.20
CA THR A 59 -9.85 3.95 -5.17
C THR A 59 -10.46 5.32 -4.85
N LEU A 60 -10.42 5.72 -3.58
CA LEU A 60 -10.97 6.99 -3.10
C LEU A 60 -9.95 8.13 -3.15
N PHE A 61 -8.69 7.87 -3.53
CA PHE A 61 -7.62 8.87 -3.65
C PHE A 61 -7.60 9.89 -2.50
N ASN A 62 -7.90 11.15 -2.80
CA ASN A 62 -7.88 12.26 -1.86
C ASN A 62 -9.14 12.30 -0.97
N ASP A 63 -10.24 11.69 -1.41
CA ASP A 63 -11.51 11.68 -0.69
C ASP A 63 -11.50 10.67 0.46
N ALA A 64 -10.54 9.73 0.48
CA ALA A 64 -10.40 8.73 1.53
C ALA A 64 -10.36 9.34 2.94
N GLY A 65 -9.69 10.49 3.09
CA GLY A 65 -9.54 11.18 4.37
C GLY A 65 -10.86 11.78 4.87
N ILE A 66 -11.56 12.56 4.03
CA ILE A 66 -12.80 13.24 4.43
C ILE A 66 -13.94 12.24 4.64
N ILE A 67 -14.03 11.21 3.79
CA ILE A 67 -15.00 10.12 3.95
C ILE A 67 -14.74 9.38 5.27
N GLY A 68 -13.48 9.05 5.56
CA GLY A 68 -13.10 8.40 6.81
C GLY A 68 -13.44 9.25 8.03
N ALA A 69 -13.15 10.54 8.00
CA ALA A 69 -13.48 11.46 9.10
C ALA A 69 -14.98 11.55 9.35
N ALA A 70 -15.79 11.68 8.29
CA ALA A 70 -17.24 11.74 8.40
C ALA A 70 -17.84 10.45 8.99
N LEU A 71 -17.36 9.28 8.53
CA LEU A 71 -17.80 7.98 9.05
C LEU A 71 -17.41 7.80 10.52
N SER A 72 -16.19 8.18 10.90
CA SER A 72 -15.73 8.09 12.30
C SER A 72 -16.48 9.04 13.23
N ALA A 73 -16.92 10.21 12.75
CA ALA A 73 -17.72 11.15 13.55
C ALA A 73 -19.18 10.71 13.73
N ALA A 74 -19.68 9.83 12.84
CA ALA A 74 -21.01 9.28 12.90
C ALA A 74 -21.10 7.95 13.69
N GLN A 75 -19.97 7.46 14.21
CA GLN A 75 -19.87 6.24 15.02
C GLN A 75 -20.11 6.48 16.51
#